data_AF-A0A9P5XPP8-F1
#
_entry.id   AF-A0A9P5XPP8-F1
#
_cell.length_a   1.000
_cell.length_b   1.000
_cell.length_c   1.000
_cell.angle_alpha   90.00
_cell.angle_beta   90.00
_cell.angle_gamma   90.00
#
_symmetry.space_group_name_H-M   'P 1'
#
loop_
_entity.id
_entity.type
_entity.pdbx_description
1 polymer ?
#
loop_
_entity_poly.entity_id
_entity_poly.type
_entity_poly.pdbx_seq_one_letter_code
_entity_poly.pdbx_strand_id
1 'polypeptide(L)'
;MAAPAPLNSFLGGLTLPIPVHTLMLLNGNVFGISGFVHRAARGSSEALAAVAGLILGGAAVGLIEGGGPQSASLSFSQLATSGFLVGLGTRLSNGCTSGHMVCGVARFSVRSIVATATFFATGVITAHITYGHLGATAPLDWSLGSTARELLFAQIVPFAVSALLYLFASSSKPAEQPTSPKPSDETPLKEPSAELAPEPVLRHLTFLTTSTQFALALQVSGLTNPDRVVRFLLLPFHRSFDPSLAFLAAGVMPLAMFLYHYARGKEVPWLGGKWSIPKGGEIDWKLVAGAAVFGIGWGLAGVCPGPGLVNFGRALVHNEAQLSSTALWLAAVATGGLLV
;
A
#
# COMPACT_ATOMS: atom_id res chain seq x y z
N MET A 1 -9.62 -10.72 21.73
CA MET A 1 -9.65 -10.16 20.36
C MET A 1 -10.09 -8.70 20.41
N ALA A 2 -9.53 -7.85 19.56
CA ALA A 2 -10.11 -6.52 19.34
C ALA A 2 -11.48 -6.67 18.67
N ALA A 3 -12.48 -5.89 19.07
CA ALA A 3 -13.77 -5.90 18.40
C ALA A 3 -13.63 -5.47 16.92
N PRO A 4 -14.43 -6.04 16.01
CA PRO A 4 -14.61 -5.50 14.67
C PRO A 4 -14.96 -4.01 14.75
N ALA A 5 -14.23 -3.15 14.02
CA ALA A 5 -14.37 -1.70 14.08
C ALA A 5 -14.64 -1.10 12.69
N PRO A 6 -15.88 -1.25 12.15
CA PRO A 6 -16.23 -0.81 10.80
C PRO A 6 -15.94 0.66 10.52
N LEU A 7 -16.24 1.55 11.48
CA LEU A 7 -16.06 2.99 11.32
C LEU A 7 -14.57 3.35 11.14
N ASN A 8 -13.69 2.76 11.94
CA ASN A 8 -12.24 2.97 11.83
C ASN A 8 -11.73 2.47 10.47
N SER A 9 -12.19 1.29 10.05
CA SER A 9 -11.86 0.71 8.74
C SER A 9 -12.32 1.60 7.58
N PHE A 10 -13.53 2.14 7.64
CA PHE A 10 -14.05 3.07 6.63
C PHE A 10 -13.24 4.37 6.57
N LEU A 11 -12.99 5.01 7.71
CA LEU A 11 -12.26 6.28 7.78
C LEU A 11 -10.80 6.11 7.33
N GLY A 12 -10.13 5.04 7.74
CA GLY A 12 -8.80 4.72 7.22
C GLY A 12 -8.83 4.39 5.72
N GLY A 13 -9.89 3.72 5.25
CA GLY A 13 -10.16 3.49 3.84
C GLY A 13 -10.29 4.79 3.03
N LEU A 14 -10.92 5.83 3.57
CA LEU A 14 -11.03 7.14 2.94
C LEU A 14 -9.70 7.90 2.89
N THR A 15 -8.79 7.69 3.83
CA THR A 15 -7.51 8.44 3.83
C THR A 15 -6.40 7.74 3.04
N LEU A 16 -6.47 6.43 2.82
CA LEU A 16 -5.48 5.66 2.04
C LEU A 16 -5.27 6.15 0.59
N PRO A 17 -6.29 6.55 -0.19
CA PRO A 17 -6.12 6.99 -1.59
C PRO A 17 -5.41 8.34 -1.71
N ILE A 18 -5.48 9.18 -0.67
CA ILE A 18 -4.92 10.54 -0.68
C ILE A 18 -3.40 10.52 -0.94
N PRO A 19 -2.56 9.86 -0.12
CA PRO A 19 -1.12 9.80 -0.37
C PRO A 19 -0.77 9.04 -1.66
N VAL A 20 -1.58 8.04 -2.04
CA VAL A 20 -1.40 7.30 -3.31
C VAL A 20 -1.56 8.26 -4.50
N HIS A 21 -2.60 9.09 -4.48
CA HIS A 21 -2.88 10.05 -5.53
C HIS A 21 -1.86 11.20 -5.54
N THR A 22 -1.48 11.73 -4.37
CA THR A 22 -0.45 12.76 -4.25
C THR A 22 0.89 12.30 -4.85
N LEU A 23 1.34 11.09 -4.53
CA LEU A 23 2.59 10.56 -5.07
C LEU A 23 2.53 10.40 -6.59
N MET A 24 1.36 9.98 -7.11
CA MET A 24 1.13 9.88 -8.55
C MET A 24 1.25 11.25 -9.22
N LEU A 25 0.60 12.29 -8.68
CA LEU A 25 0.62 13.63 -9.28
C LEU A 25 2.01 14.28 -9.25
N LEU A 26 2.67 14.23 -8.10
CA LEU A 26 3.92 14.96 -7.89
C LEU A 26 5.11 14.23 -8.51
N ASN A 27 5.20 12.91 -8.32
CA ASN A 27 6.37 12.14 -8.73
C ASN A 27 6.14 11.26 -9.96
N GLY A 28 4.88 11.07 -10.39
CA GLY A 28 4.54 10.20 -11.52
C GLY A 28 4.70 8.72 -11.21
N ASN A 29 4.65 8.33 -9.93
CA ASN A 29 4.93 6.96 -9.50
C ASN A 29 3.67 6.23 -8.98
N VAL A 30 3.61 4.93 -9.24
CA VAL A 30 2.62 4.04 -8.61
C VAL A 30 3.01 3.83 -7.15
N PHE A 31 2.04 3.98 -6.24
CA PHE A 31 2.21 3.66 -4.82
C PHE A 31 2.22 2.14 -4.58
N GLY A 32 3.31 1.48 -4.98
CA GLY A 32 3.50 0.03 -4.87
C GLY A 32 4.57 -0.31 -3.84
N ILE A 33 4.16 -0.78 -2.67
CA ILE A 33 5.06 -0.98 -1.51
C ILE A 33 6.13 -2.04 -1.80
N SER A 34 5.77 -3.19 -2.40
CA SER A 34 6.77 -4.19 -2.80
C SER A 34 7.78 -3.63 -3.80
N GLY A 35 7.32 -2.74 -4.70
CA GLY A 35 8.20 -2.03 -5.62
C GLY A 35 9.15 -1.07 -4.89
N PHE A 36 8.70 -0.42 -3.82
CA PHE A 36 9.54 0.43 -2.99
C PHE A 36 10.60 -0.38 -2.26
N VAL A 37 10.23 -1.47 -1.59
CA VAL A 37 11.17 -2.36 -0.89
C VAL A 37 12.24 -2.89 -1.85
N HIS A 38 11.83 -3.42 -3.01
CA HIS A 38 12.77 -3.96 -3.99
C HIS A 38 13.69 -2.88 -4.59
N ARG A 39 13.17 -1.70 -4.94
CA ARG A 39 14.00 -0.60 -5.44
C ARG A 39 14.94 -0.06 -4.37
N ALA A 40 14.52 0.01 -3.11
CA ALA A 40 15.36 0.41 -1.99
C ALA A 40 16.51 -0.58 -1.79
N ALA A 41 16.24 -1.89 -1.87
CA ALA A 41 17.27 -2.94 -1.82
C ALA A 41 18.29 -2.85 -2.96
N ARG A 42 17.91 -2.28 -4.12
CA ARG A 42 18.80 -1.99 -5.25
C ARG A 42 19.43 -0.58 -5.20
N GLY A 43 19.29 0.15 -4.10
CA GLY A 43 19.94 1.46 -3.90
C GLY A 43 19.15 2.67 -4.39
N SER A 44 17.85 2.55 -4.71
CA SER A 44 17.03 3.72 -5.04
C SER A 44 16.73 4.55 -3.80
N SER A 45 17.27 5.77 -3.76
CA SER A 45 17.10 6.71 -2.64
C SER A 45 15.65 7.16 -2.45
N GLU A 46 14.88 7.35 -3.53
CA GLU A 46 13.45 7.65 -3.47
C GLU A 46 12.63 6.52 -2.85
N ALA A 47 12.94 5.28 -3.23
CA ALA A 47 12.29 4.12 -2.67
C ALA A 47 12.69 3.89 -1.21
N LEU A 48 13.94 4.22 -0.86
CA LEU A 48 14.43 4.22 0.51
C LEU A 48 13.67 5.25 1.37
N ALA A 49 13.41 6.45 0.84
CA ALA A 49 12.58 7.46 1.51
C ALA A 49 11.14 6.96 1.74
N ALA A 50 10.57 6.21 0.80
CA ALA A 50 9.25 5.60 0.96
C ALA A 50 9.22 4.53 2.05
N VAL A 51 10.20 3.63 2.05
CA VAL A 51 10.35 2.59 3.09
C VAL A 51 10.57 3.24 4.46
N ALA A 52 11.45 4.24 4.53
CA ALA A 52 11.68 5.02 5.74
C ALA A 52 10.40 5.69 6.24
N GLY A 53 9.59 6.28 5.34
CA GLY A 53 8.30 6.88 5.70
C GLY A 53 7.31 5.88 6.28
N LEU A 54 7.23 4.65 5.73
CA LEU A 54 6.39 3.60 6.31
C LEU A 54 6.86 3.18 7.71
N ILE A 55 8.17 3.05 7.92
CA ILE A 55 8.75 2.69 9.22
C ILE A 55 8.56 3.83 10.23
N LEU A 56 8.83 5.08 9.84
CA LEU A 56 8.63 6.26 10.68
C LEU A 56 7.15 6.46 11.05
N GLY A 57 6.24 6.25 10.10
CA GLY A 57 4.81 6.24 10.39
C GLY A 57 4.42 5.14 11.37
N GLY A 58 5.01 3.94 11.24
CA GLY A 58 4.87 2.87 12.23
C GLY A 58 5.40 3.24 13.61
N ALA A 59 6.58 3.85 13.69
CA ALA A 59 7.15 4.33 14.95
C ALA A 59 6.23 5.38 15.61
N ALA A 60 5.71 6.33 14.82
CA ALA A 60 4.75 7.32 15.29
C ALA A 60 3.45 6.68 15.80
N VAL A 61 2.92 5.67 15.10
CA VAL A 61 1.79 4.86 15.58
C VAL A 61 2.13 4.24 16.94
N GLY A 62 3.29 3.58 17.08
CA GLY A 62 3.70 2.95 18.33
C GLY A 62 3.70 3.95 19.50
N LEU A 63 4.26 5.14 19.27
CA LEU A 63 4.30 6.22 20.28
C LEU A 63 2.90 6.72 20.66
N ILE A 64 2.00 6.89 19.69
CA ILE A 64 0.62 7.38 19.93
C ILE A 64 -0.20 6.32 20.68
N GLU A 65 -0.10 5.06 20.27
CA GLU A 65 -0.87 3.97 20.88
C GLU A 65 -0.29 3.52 22.23
N GLY A 66 0.98 3.86 22.52
CA GLY A 66 1.72 3.35 23.68
C GLY A 66 1.93 1.83 23.65
N GLY A 67 1.87 1.21 22.47
CA GLY A 67 1.82 -0.24 22.31
C GLY A 67 2.51 -0.76 21.05
N GLY A 68 3.09 -1.96 21.17
CA GLY A 68 3.71 -2.67 20.05
C GLY A 68 2.69 -3.35 19.11
N PRO A 69 3.16 -3.90 17.98
CA PRO A 69 2.29 -4.62 17.05
C PRO A 69 1.69 -5.87 17.72
N GLN A 70 0.48 -6.25 17.29
CA GLN A 70 -0.12 -7.51 17.74
C GLN A 70 0.65 -8.69 17.13
N SER A 71 1.02 -9.65 17.97
CA SER A 71 1.69 -10.87 17.52
C SER A 71 0.73 -11.71 16.67
N ALA A 72 1.17 -12.11 15.47
CA ALA A 72 0.52 -13.21 14.79
C ALA A 72 0.72 -14.49 15.63
N SER A 73 -0.33 -15.28 15.86
CA SER A 73 -0.28 -16.55 16.60
C SER A 73 0.37 -17.67 15.78
N LEU A 74 1.46 -17.38 15.08
CA LEU A 74 2.18 -18.28 14.19
C LEU A 74 3.49 -18.72 14.82
N SER A 75 3.89 -19.95 14.52
CA SER A 75 5.26 -20.40 14.77
C SER A 75 6.26 -19.58 13.92
N PHE A 76 7.51 -19.49 14.39
CA PHE A 76 8.58 -18.81 13.64
C PHE A 76 8.76 -19.36 12.22
N SER A 77 8.59 -20.67 12.03
CA SER A 77 8.67 -21.31 10.71
C SER A 77 7.53 -20.86 9.80
N GLN A 78 6.28 -20.87 10.29
CA GLN A 78 5.13 -20.38 9.53
C GLN A 78 5.27 -18.90 9.18
N LEU A 79 5.80 -18.09 10.10
CA LEU A 79 6.05 -16.67 9.86
C LEU A 79 7.10 -16.49 8.76
N ALA A 80 8.24 -17.19 8.84
CA ALA A 80 9.27 -17.15 7.80
C ALA A 80 8.75 -17.64 6.44
N THR A 81 8.02 -18.77 6.41
CA THR A 81 7.42 -19.31 5.18
C THR A 81 6.42 -18.32 4.58
N SER A 82 5.56 -17.70 5.39
CA SER A 82 4.59 -16.71 4.90
C SER A 82 5.29 -15.49 4.28
N GLY A 83 6.32 -14.96 4.94
CA GLY A 83 7.10 -13.82 4.44
C GLY A 83 7.81 -14.17 3.14
N PHE A 84 8.45 -15.34 3.08
CA PHE A 84 9.10 -15.83 1.87
C PHE A 84 8.14 -15.95 0.68
N LEU A 85 6.98 -16.57 0.88
CA LEU A 85 5.96 -16.70 -0.17
C LEU A 85 5.40 -15.34 -0.60
N VAL A 86 5.19 -14.40 0.33
CA VAL A 86 4.80 -13.03 0.01
C VAL A 86 5.87 -12.32 -0.83
N GLY A 87 7.15 -12.45 -0.45
CA GLY A 87 8.27 -11.90 -1.21
C GLY A 87 8.32 -12.43 -2.64
N LEU A 88 8.36 -13.75 -2.76
CA LEU A 88 8.39 -14.47 -4.04
C LEU A 88 7.20 -14.11 -4.93
N GLY A 89 5.99 -14.17 -4.37
CA GLY A 89 4.75 -13.89 -5.09
C GLY A 89 4.68 -12.45 -5.60
N THR A 90 4.98 -11.47 -4.75
CA THR A 90 4.93 -10.05 -5.16
C THR A 90 5.95 -9.70 -6.23
N ARG A 91 7.10 -10.39 -6.24
CA ARG A 91 8.11 -10.25 -7.28
C ARG A 91 7.64 -10.84 -8.60
N LEU A 92 7.14 -12.08 -8.58
CA LEU A 92 6.69 -12.81 -9.76
C LEU A 92 5.45 -12.14 -10.41
N SER A 93 4.54 -11.57 -9.61
CA SER A 93 3.39 -10.80 -10.12
C SER A 93 3.72 -9.34 -10.47
N ASN A 94 4.93 -8.86 -10.17
CA ASN A 94 5.35 -7.46 -10.33
C ASN A 94 4.39 -6.48 -9.62
N GLY A 95 4.03 -6.78 -8.37
CA GLY A 95 3.13 -5.95 -7.57
C GLY A 95 2.58 -6.65 -6.33
N CYS A 96 1.98 -5.87 -5.44
CA CYS A 96 1.28 -6.34 -4.24
C CYS A 96 -0.11 -5.71 -4.13
N THR A 97 -0.80 -5.84 -2.98
CA THR A 97 -2.13 -5.28 -2.75
C THR A 97 -2.21 -3.77 -3.06
N SER A 98 -1.28 -2.94 -2.59
CA SER A 98 -1.32 -1.50 -2.89
C SER A 98 -1.16 -1.18 -4.39
N GLY A 99 -0.36 -1.96 -5.12
CA GLY A 99 -0.14 -1.79 -6.55
C GLY A 99 -1.28 -2.34 -7.43
N HIS A 100 -1.74 -3.56 -7.16
CA HIS A 100 -2.75 -4.26 -7.95
C HIS A 100 -4.18 -3.96 -7.50
N MET A 101 -4.46 -4.00 -6.20
CA MET A 101 -5.80 -3.73 -5.69
C MET A 101 -6.05 -2.22 -5.66
N VAL A 102 -5.36 -1.45 -4.80
CA VAL A 102 -5.66 -0.02 -4.62
C VAL A 102 -5.39 0.77 -5.90
N CYS A 103 -4.16 0.73 -6.42
CA CYS A 103 -3.86 1.47 -7.65
C CYS A 103 -4.45 0.79 -8.88
N GLY A 104 -4.29 -0.53 -9.04
CA GLY A 104 -4.60 -1.24 -10.28
C GLY A 104 -6.08 -1.37 -10.61
N VAL A 105 -6.91 -1.75 -9.63
CA VAL A 105 -8.38 -1.83 -9.80
C VAL A 105 -8.96 -0.43 -9.99
N ALA A 106 -8.48 0.57 -9.26
CA ALA A 106 -8.93 1.95 -9.42
C ALA A 106 -8.68 2.55 -10.81
N ARG A 107 -7.78 1.93 -11.60
CA ARG A 107 -7.46 2.30 -12.99
C ARG A 107 -8.15 1.42 -14.03
N PHE A 108 -9.00 0.48 -13.60
CA PHE A 108 -9.59 -0.56 -14.44
C PHE A 108 -8.58 -1.40 -15.23
N SER A 109 -7.40 -1.64 -14.65
CA SER A 109 -6.40 -2.50 -15.28
C SER A 109 -6.82 -3.97 -15.20
N VAL A 110 -7.15 -4.58 -16.34
CA VAL A 110 -7.52 -6.01 -16.43
C VAL A 110 -6.44 -6.90 -15.81
N ARG A 111 -5.16 -6.63 -16.10
CA ARG A 111 -4.01 -7.29 -15.47
C ARG A 111 -4.10 -7.28 -13.95
N SER A 112 -4.42 -6.13 -13.37
CA SER A 112 -4.48 -5.96 -11.92
C SER A 112 -5.75 -6.55 -11.30
N ILE A 113 -6.87 -6.54 -12.02
CA ILE A 113 -8.10 -7.21 -11.62
C ILE A 113 -7.87 -8.73 -11.55
N VAL A 114 -7.25 -9.32 -12.57
CA VAL A 114 -6.92 -10.76 -12.58
C VAL A 114 -5.96 -11.12 -11.44
N ALA A 115 -4.90 -10.33 -11.24
CA ALA A 115 -4.00 -10.54 -10.11
C ALA A 115 -4.74 -10.45 -8.76
N THR A 116 -5.60 -9.45 -8.59
CA THR A 116 -6.39 -9.22 -7.38
C THR A 116 -7.36 -10.36 -7.10
N ALA A 117 -8.12 -10.80 -8.10
CA ALA A 117 -9.01 -11.95 -7.97
C ALA A 117 -8.22 -13.22 -7.59
N THR A 118 -7.06 -13.44 -8.22
CA THR A 118 -6.24 -14.63 -7.99
C THR A 118 -5.70 -14.68 -6.57
N PHE A 119 -5.01 -13.64 -6.10
CA PHE A 119 -4.43 -13.67 -4.75
C PHE A 119 -5.50 -13.61 -3.66
N PHE A 120 -6.65 -12.97 -3.94
CA PHE A 120 -7.74 -12.92 -2.98
C PHE A 120 -8.36 -14.31 -2.83
N ALA A 121 -8.62 -15.00 -3.94
CA ALA A 121 -9.15 -16.37 -3.92
C ALA A 121 -8.21 -17.34 -3.20
N THR A 122 -6.89 -17.32 -3.52
CA THR A 122 -5.94 -18.21 -2.83
C THR A 122 -5.74 -17.83 -1.36
N GLY A 123 -5.83 -16.54 -1.03
CA GLY A 123 -5.83 -16.07 0.35
C GLY A 123 -7.03 -16.57 1.16
N VAL A 124 -8.24 -16.46 0.61
CA VAL A 124 -9.46 -17.01 1.20
C VAL A 124 -9.31 -18.51 1.46
N ILE A 125 -8.92 -19.29 0.43
CA ILE A 125 -8.73 -20.74 0.55
C ILE A 125 -7.73 -21.07 1.66
N THR A 126 -6.59 -20.39 1.67
CA THR A 126 -5.53 -20.63 2.66
C THR A 126 -5.97 -20.27 4.08
N ALA A 127 -6.69 -19.16 4.24
CA ALA A 127 -7.23 -18.74 5.53
C ALA A 127 -8.26 -19.73 6.06
N HIS A 128 -9.15 -20.26 5.21
CA HIS A 128 -10.11 -21.29 5.63
C HIS A 128 -9.42 -22.58 6.10
N ILE A 129 -8.38 -23.03 5.40
CA ILE A 129 -7.61 -24.22 5.78
C ILE A 129 -6.89 -24.00 7.11
N THR A 130 -6.30 -22.81 7.31
CA THR A 130 -5.44 -22.53 8.46
C THR A 130 -6.22 -22.12 9.71
N TYR A 131 -7.30 -21.35 9.54
CA TYR A 131 -8.02 -20.64 10.60
C TYR A 131 -9.50 -21.01 10.72
N GLY A 132 -9.95 -22.07 10.04
CA GLY A 132 -11.33 -22.56 10.17
C GLY A 132 -11.70 -23.04 11.59
N HIS A 133 -10.74 -23.13 12.50
CA HIS A 133 -10.95 -23.48 13.90
C HIS A 133 -11.22 -22.27 14.81
N LEU A 134 -11.14 -21.04 14.30
CA LEU A 134 -11.33 -19.84 15.11
C LEU A 134 -12.78 -19.75 15.66
N GLY A 135 -12.92 -19.22 16.87
CA GLY A 135 -14.22 -18.93 17.49
C GLY A 135 -14.93 -17.71 16.89
N ALA A 136 -16.18 -17.48 17.30
CA ALA A 136 -16.98 -16.36 16.84
C ALA A 136 -16.31 -14.99 17.11
N THR A 137 -16.57 -14.02 16.24
CA THR A 137 -16.12 -12.63 16.43
C THR A 137 -16.96 -11.93 17.50
N ALA A 138 -16.36 -10.95 18.17
CA ALA A 138 -17.11 -10.05 19.04
C ALA A 138 -18.11 -9.23 18.21
N PRO A 139 -19.18 -8.68 18.83
CA PRO A 139 -20.10 -7.78 18.15
C PRO A 139 -19.38 -6.58 17.52
N LEU A 140 -19.99 -6.03 16.46
CA LEU A 140 -19.48 -4.84 15.78
C LEU A 140 -19.45 -3.64 16.73
N ASP A 141 -18.30 -3.00 16.83
CA ASP A 141 -18.11 -1.74 17.53
C ASP A 141 -18.04 -0.60 16.51
N TRP A 142 -19.08 0.24 16.51
CA TRP A 142 -19.18 1.41 15.63
C TRP A 142 -18.54 2.66 16.24
N SER A 143 -17.98 2.56 17.44
CA SER A 143 -17.36 3.70 18.11
C SER A 143 -16.02 4.08 17.46
N LEU A 144 -15.75 5.38 17.40
CA LEU A 144 -14.44 5.90 17.06
C LEU A 144 -13.61 6.05 18.34
N GLY A 145 -12.80 5.04 18.63
CA GLY A 145 -11.89 5.02 19.77
C GLY A 145 -10.97 6.25 19.81
N SER A 146 -10.55 6.66 21.01
CA SER A 146 -9.67 7.82 21.23
C SER A 146 -8.38 7.72 20.42
N THR A 147 -7.74 6.56 20.43
CA THR A 147 -6.52 6.28 19.67
C THR A 147 -6.74 6.42 18.16
N ALA A 148 -7.85 5.94 17.61
CA ALA A 148 -8.15 6.09 16.19
C ALA A 148 -8.34 7.58 15.82
N ARG A 149 -8.91 8.37 16.72
CA ARG A 149 -9.06 9.82 16.56
C ARG A 149 -7.72 10.55 16.59
N GLU A 150 -6.84 10.19 17.51
CA GLU A 150 -5.48 10.74 17.58
C GLU A 150 -4.67 10.41 16.32
N LEU A 151 -4.78 9.18 15.80
CA LEU A 151 -4.14 8.78 14.54
C LEU A 151 -4.72 9.52 13.32
N LEU A 152 -6.02 9.83 13.32
CA LEU A 152 -6.63 10.69 12.30
C LEU A 152 -6.08 12.12 12.37
N PHE A 153 -5.95 12.68 13.57
CA PHE A 153 -5.33 14.00 13.75
C PHE A 153 -3.85 14.00 13.37
N ALA A 154 -3.11 12.94 13.69
CA ALA A 154 -1.71 12.79 13.32
C ALA A 154 -1.49 12.82 11.80
N GLN A 155 -2.49 12.45 10.99
CA GLN A 155 -2.41 12.55 9.53
C GLN A 155 -2.42 13.99 9.01
N ILE A 156 -2.85 14.98 9.81
CA ILE A 156 -2.85 16.40 9.41
C ILE A 156 -1.45 16.86 9.04
N VAL A 157 -0.42 16.44 9.80
CA VAL A 157 0.96 16.87 9.56
C VAL A 157 1.48 16.41 8.19
N PRO A 158 1.53 15.10 7.86
CA PRO A 158 2.01 14.68 6.54
C PRO A 158 1.07 15.11 5.40
N PHE A 159 -0.22 15.27 5.67
CA PHE A 159 -1.17 15.83 4.70
C PHE A 159 -0.86 17.31 4.40
N ALA A 160 -0.61 18.14 5.41
CA ALA A 160 -0.26 19.55 5.24
C ALA A 160 1.04 19.71 4.46
N VAL A 161 2.06 18.90 4.76
CA VAL A 161 3.32 18.87 3.98
C VAL A 161 3.06 18.49 2.52
N SER A 162 2.24 17.46 2.29
CA SER A 162 1.84 17.05 0.94
C SER A 162 1.08 18.15 0.19
N ALA A 163 0.18 18.86 0.86
CA ALA A 163 -0.58 19.96 0.30
C ALA A 163 0.32 21.16 -0.05
N LEU A 164 1.28 21.49 0.82
CA LEU A 164 2.26 22.55 0.55
C LEU A 164 3.14 22.20 -0.65
N LEU A 165 3.61 20.95 -0.76
CA LEU A 165 4.34 20.45 -1.93
C LEU A 165 3.51 20.54 -3.21
N TYR A 166 2.22 20.19 -3.12
CA TYR A 166 1.29 20.31 -4.24
C TYR A 166 1.10 21.77 -4.67
N LEU A 167 0.86 22.67 -3.72
CA LEU A 167 0.70 24.10 -4.01
C LEU A 167 1.98 24.69 -4.63
N PHE A 168 3.14 24.37 -4.04
CA PHE A 168 4.44 24.79 -4.58
C PHE A 168 4.65 24.29 -6.01
N ALA A 169 4.44 23.00 -6.26
CA ALA A 169 4.60 22.41 -7.60
C ALA A 169 3.58 22.97 -8.61
N SER A 170 2.37 23.32 -8.14
CA SER A 170 1.33 23.91 -8.99
C SER A 170 1.65 25.33 -9.44
N SER A 171 2.32 26.11 -8.57
CA SER A 171 2.74 27.50 -8.84
C SER A 171 3.97 27.58 -9.73
N SER A 172 4.83 26.55 -9.70
CA SER A 172 6.10 26.50 -10.44
C SER A 172 5.97 25.91 -11.86
N LYS A 173 4.75 25.72 -12.37
CA LYS A 173 4.52 25.19 -13.73
C LYS A 173 5.22 26.09 -14.77
N PRO A 174 6.06 25.55 -15.66
CA PRO A 174 6.48 26.30 -16.84
C PRO A 174 5.24 26.71 -17.62
N ALA A 175 5.20 27.96 -18.08
CA ALA A 175 4.15 28.46 -18.96
C ALA A 175 3.96 27.48 -20.12
N GLU A 176 2.70 27.13 -20.38
CA GLU A 176 2.30 26.32 -21.52
C GLU A 176 2.90 26.98 -22.78
N GLN A 177 3.89 26.34 -23.42
CA GLN A 177 4.42 26.85 -24.67
C GLN A 177 3.25 26.92 -25.67
N PRO A 178 2.96 28.09 -26.28
CA PRO A 178 1.89 28.19 -27.24
C PRO A 178 2.19 27.20 -28.37
N THR A 179 1.25 26.30 -28.62
CA THR A 179 1.29 25.38 -29.76
C THR A 179 1.46 26.23 -31.02
N SER A 180 2.66 26.22 -31.60
CA SER A 180 2.95 26.88 -32.87
C SER A 180 1.99 26.33 -33.95
N PRO A 181 1.46 27.16 -34.86
CA PRO A 181 0.60 26.65 -35.94
C PRO A 181 1.41 25.73 -36.84
N LYS A 182 0.84 24.54 -37.13
CA LYS A 182 1.43 23.52 -38.01
C LYS A 182 1.94 24.12 -39.32
N PRO A 183 3.21 23.93 -39.69
CA PRO A 183 3.62 23.80 -41.07
C PRO A 183 3.53 22.33 -41.49
N SER A 184 3.18 22.14 -42.75
CA SER A 184 2.99 20.90 -43.48
C SER A 184 4.19 19.95 -43.49
N ASP A 185 3.84 18.68 -43.71
CA ASP A 185 4.64 17.59 -44.28
C ASP A 185 5.69 16.83 -43.42
N GLU A 186 5.44 15.52 -43.39
CA GLU A 186 6.39 14.39 -43.33
C GLU A 186 7.32 14.21 -42.11
N THR A 187 6.81 13.52 -41.09
CA THR A 187 7.37 12.31 -40.41
C THR A 187 6.78 12.18 -38.99
N PRO A 188 6.37 10.99 -38.49
CA PRO A 188 5.96 10.84 -37.10
C PRO A 188 7.20 10.73 -36.21
N LEU A 189 7.91 11.83 -36.00
CA LEU A 189 8.81 11.97 -34.87
C LEU A 189 7.94 12.09 -33.62
N LYS A 190 7.93 11.01 -32.84
CA LYS A 190 7.33 10.94 -31.50
C LYS A 190 8.00 12.03 -30.65
N GLU A 191 7.35 13.19 -30.50
CA GLU A 191 7.84 14.25 -29.63
C GLU A 191 8.14 13.65 -28.24
N PRO A 192 9.38 13.76 -27.73
CA PRO A 192 9.65 13.42 -26.35
C PRO A 192 8.87 14.44 -25.52
N SER A 193 7.84 13.99 -24.82
CA SER A 193 7.19 14.78 -23.78
C SER A 193 8.30 15.40 -22.92
N ALA A 194 8.46 16.73 -22.99
CA ALA A 194 9.57 17.45 -22.37
C ALA A 194 9.73 17.00 -20.92
N GLU A 195 10.75 16.18 -20.65
CA GLU A 195 10.96 15.54 -19.37
C GLU A 195 11.52 16.62 -18.43
N LEU A 196 10.69 17.14 -17.53
CA LEU A 196 11.13 18.16 -16.55
C LEU A 196 12.31 17.58 -15.74
N ALA A 197 13.35 18.40 -15.56
CA ALA A 197 14.46 18.04 -14.69
C ALA A 197 13.91 17.69 -13.28
N PRO A 198 14.28 16.54 -12.71
CA PRO A 198 13.74 16.10 -11.43
C PRO A 198 14.27 16.98 -10.29
N GLU A 199 13.38 17.45 -9.42
CA GLU A 199 13.72 18.15 -8.18
C GLU A 199 13.99 17.14 -7.06
N PRO A 200 15.25 16.76 -6.79
CA PRO A 200 15.53 15.57 -5.99
C PRO A 200 14.98 15.70 -4.58
N VAL A 201 15.20 16.82 -3.89
CA VAL A 201 14.79 17.00 -2.49
C VAL A 201 13.27 16.91 -2.33
N LEU A 202 12.51 17.59 -3.20
CA LEU A 202 11.04 17.62 -3.14
C LEU A 202 10.44 16.25 -3.47
N ARG A 203 11.04 15.52 -4.41
CA ARG A 203 10.63 14.15 -4.74
C ARG A 203 10.82 13.20 -3.56
N HIS A 204 11.95 13.27 -2.86
CA HIS A 204 12.20 12.44 -1.66
C HIS A 204 11.24 12.80 -0.52
N LEU A 205 11.01 14.11 -0.29
CA LEU A 205 10.06 14.56 0.72
C LEU A 205 8.64 14.07 0.43
N THR A 206 8.23 14.05 -0.85
CA THR A 206 6.94 13.48 -1.27
C THR A 206 6.85 12.00 -0.94
N PHE A 207 7.87 11.19 -1.28
CA PHE A 207 7.89 9.76 -0.95
C PHE A 207 7.81 9.52 0.57
N LEU A 208 8.57 10.30 1.35
CA LEU A 208 8.59 10.21 2.80
C LEU A 208 7.21 10.53 3.39
N THR A 209 6.65 11.70 3.07
CA THR A 209 5.41 12.18 3.67
C THR A 209 4.20 11.34 3.27
N THR A 210 4.10 10.97 1.99
CA THR A 210 2.98 10.13 1.51
C THR A 210 3.04 8.73 2.13
N SER A 211 4.23 8.18 2.34
CA SER A 211 4.43 6.89 2.99
C SER A 211 4.11 6.92 4.48
N THR A 212 4.48 7.99 5.19
CA THR A 212 4.09 8.21 6.59
C THR A 212 2.57 8.33 6.72
N GLN A 213 1.92 9.11 5.85
CA GLN A 213 0.45 9.22 5.84
C GLN A 213 -0.22 7.89 5.55
N PHE A 214 0.31 7.12 4.58
CA PHE A 214 -0.21 5.79 4.26
C PHE A 214 -0.07 4.82 5.43
N ALA A 215 1.03 4.86 6.19
CA ALA A 215 1.23 4.04 7.39
C ALA A 215 0.20 4.35 8.49
N LEU A 216 -0.07 5.63 8.77
CA LEU A 216 -1.11 6.04 9.71
C LEU A 216 -2.49 5.56 9.25
N ALA A 217 -2.81 5.72 7.97
CA ALA A 217 -4.06 5.24 7.38
C ALA A 217 -4.22 3.71 7.47
N LEU A 218 -3.14 2.96 7.24
CA LEU A 218 -3.11 1.49 7.42
C LEU A 218 -3.47 1.11 8.86
N GLN A 219 -2.91 1.79 9.86
CA GLN A 219 -3.21 1.53 11.26
C GLN A 219 -4.68 1.87 11.59
N VAL A 220 -5.15 3.07 11.23
CA VAL A 220 -6.55 3.49 11.46
C VAL A 220 -7.51 2.47 10.84
N SER A 221 -7.19 2.00 9.65
CA SER A 221 -8.04 1.06 8.92
C SER A 221 -8.08 -0.35 9.54
N GLY A 222 -7.12 -0.69 10.39
CA GLY A 222 -6.96 -2.02 11.01
C GLY A 222 -6.18 -3.02 10.16
N LEU A 223 -5.65 -2.65 8.98
CA LEU A 223 -4.86 -3.54 8.10
C LEU A 223 -3.51 -3.98 8.70
N THR A 224 -3.03 -3.28 9.72
CA THR A 224 -1.83 -3.66 10.47
C THR A 224 -2.08 -4.82 11.43
N ASN A 225 -3.34 -5.15 11.71
CA ASN A 225 -3.71 -6.27 12.57
C ASN A 225 -3.88 -7.56 11.76
N PRO A 226 -2.99 -8.55 11.91
CA PRO A 226 -3.08 -9.78 11.14
C PRO A 226 -4.35 -10.59 11.41
N ASP A 227 -4.85 -10.58 12.66
CA ASP A 227 -6.07 -11.31 13.06
C ASP A 227 -7.31 -10.78 12.32
N ARG A 228 -7.42 -9.45 12.15
CA ARG A 228 -8.52 -8.84 11.39
C ARG A 228 -8.48 -9.25 9.92
N VAL A 229 -7.29 -9.31 9.35
CA VAL A 229 -7.10 -9.67 7.94
C VAL A 229 -7.49 -11.12 7.69
N VAL A 230 -7.01 -12.07 8.52
CA VAL A 230 -7.38 -13.48 8.36
C VAL A 230 -8.86 -13.72 8.65
N ARG A 231 -9.46 -13.02 9.62
CA ARG A 231 -10.91 -13.11 9.91
C ARG A 231 -11.78 -12.57 8.80
N PHE A 232 -11.35 -11.49 8.13
CA PHE A 232 -12.04 -11.01 6.92
C PHE A 232 -11.99 -12.05 5.79
N LEU A 233 -10.87 -12.75 5.65
CA LEU A 233 -10.69 -13.79 4.63
C LEU A 233 -11.51 -15.05 4.81
N LEU A 234 -12.03 -15.29 6.00
CA LEU A 234 -12.97 -16.38 6.23
C LEU A 234 -14.36 -16.12 5.62
N LEU A 235 -14.60 -14.90 5.10
CA LEU A 235 -15.83 -14.49 4.40
C LEU A 235 -17.11 -14.68 5.26
N PRO A 236 -18.27 -14.14 4.86
CA PRO A 236 -19.51 -14.29 5.65
C PRO A 236 -20.02 -15.73 5.79
N PHE A 237 -19.30 -16.72 5.26
CA PHE A 237 -19.60 -18.14 5.40
C PHE A 237 -19.10 -18.73 6.73
N HIS A 238 -18.24 -18.02 7.49
CA HIS A 238 -17.70 -18.47 8.76
C HIS A 238 -18.14 -17.59 9.94
N ARG A 239 -18.30 -18.20 11.12
CA ARG A 239 -18.72 -17.48 12.35
C ARG A 239 -17.68 -16.48 12.88
N SER A 240 -16.42 -16.67 12.49
CA SER A 240 -15.30 -15.78 12.86
C SER A 240 -15.12 -14.62 11.89
N PHE A 241 -16.04 -14.43 10.94
CA PHE A 241 -15.95 -13.36 9.98
C PHE A 241 -15.94 -11.99 10.65
N ASP A 242 -14.98 -11.16 10.25
CA ASP A 242 -14.90 -9.75 10.61
C ASP A 242 -15.17 -8.91 9.35
N PRO A 243 -16.32 -8.21 9.25
CA PRO A 243 -16.67 -7.43 8.08
C PRO A 243 -15.95 -6.07 8.01
N SER A 244 -15.13 -5.69 8.99
CA SER A 244 -14.54 -4.34 9.07
C SER A 244 -13.78 -3.96 7.80
N LEU A 245 -12.99 -4.88 7.23
CA LEU A 245 -12.24 -4.60 6.00
C LEU A 245 -13.11 -4.47 4.74
N ALA A 246 -14.37 -4.93 4.76
CA ALA A 246 -15.33 -4.60 3.70
C ALA A 246 -15.64 -3.09 3.69
N PHE A 247 -15.74 -2.47 4.87
CA PHE A 247 -15.94 -1.02 5.00
C PHE A 247 -14.69 -0.24 4.58
N LEU A 248 -13.50 -0.78 4.83
CA LEU A 248 -12.27 -0.23 4.26
C LEU A 248 -12.34 -0.23 2.74
N ALA A 249 -12.70 -1.37 2.12
CA ALA A 249 -12.84 -1.48 0.67
C ALA A 249 -13.87 -0.47 0.12
N ALA A 250 -14.99 -0.29 0.82
CA ALA A 250 -16.04 0.67 0.48
C ALA A 250 -15.58 2.13 0.56
N GLY A 251 -14.62 2.47 1.43
CA GLY A 251 -14.01 3.80 1.46
C GLY A 251 -12.92 3.98 0.39
N VAL A 252 -12.00 3.03 0.30
CA VAL A 252 -10.78 3.17 -0.51
C VAL A 252 -11.06 3.08 -2.02
N MET A 253 -11.92 2.16 -2.46
CA MET A 253 -12.10 1.88 -3.89
C MET A 253 -12.82 3.03 -4.61
N PRO A 254 -14.00 3.51 -4.16
CA PRO A 254 -14.71 4.59 -4.85
C PRO A 254 -13.88 5.88 -4.90
N LEU A 255 -13.21 6.22 -3.79
CA LEU A 255 -12.39 7.42 -3.74
C LEU A 255 -11.12 7.30 -4.60
N ALA A 256 -10.42 6.16 -4.58
CA ALA A 256 -9.27 5.95 -5.46
C ALA A 256 -9.66 6.00 -6.93
N MET A 257 -10.79 5.39 -7.30
CA MET A 257 -11.36 5.47 -8.65
C MET A 257 -11.71 6.90 -9.04
N PHE A 258 -12.37 7.65 -8.15
CA PHE A 258 -12.73 9.04 -8.38
C PHE A 258 -11.48 9.91 -8.59
N LEU A 259 -10.50 9.82 -7.69
CA LEU A 259 -9.27 10.59 -7.79
C LEU A 259 -8.51 10.27 -9.08
N TYR A 260 -8.38 8.99 -9.44
CA TYR A 260 -7.68 8.62 -10.66
C TYR A 260 -8.39 9.11 -11.94
N HIS A 261 -9.71 8.96 -12.04
CA HIS A 261 -10.42 9.28 -13.29
C HIS A 261 -10.74 10.77 -13.43
N TYR A 262 -10.94 11.48 -12.32
CA TYR A 262 -11.41 12.87 -12.33
C TYR A 262 -10.37 13.88 -11.82
N ALA A 263 -9.39 13.46 -11.01
CA ALA A 263 -8.41 14.36 -10.37
C ALA A 263 -6.94 14.15 -10.82
N ARG A 264 -6.66 13.27 -11.78
CA ARG A 264 -5.28 13.00 -12.24
C ARG A 264 -4.63 14.12 -13.07
N GLY A 265 -5.43 14.93 -13.79
CA GLY A 265 -4.91 15.93 -14.72
C GLY A 265 -4.08 15.34 -15.89
N LYS A 266 -3.02 16.07 -16.28
CA LYS A 266 -2.08 15.68 -17.36
C LYS A 266 -1.11 14.59 -16.86
N GLU A 267 -0.72 13.65 -17.72
CA GLU A 267 0.20 12.54 -17.41
C GLU A 267 1.68 12.98 -17.36
N VAL A 268 1.96 14.02 -16.59
CA VAL A 268 3.31 14.57 -16.37
C VAL A 268 3.54 14.76 -14.87
N PRO A 269 4.66 14.30 -14.31
CA PRO A 269 4.98 14.50 -12.91
C PRO A 269 5.32 15.98 -12.65
N TRP A 270 4.74 16.57 -11.62
CA TRP A 270 4.91 18.01 -11.38
C TRP A 270 6.26 18.38 -10.76
N LEU A 271 6.95 17.43 -10.12
CA LEU A 271 8.31 17.60 -9.58
C LEU A 271 9.40 17.04 -10.52
N GLY A 272 9.07 16.83 -11.79
CA GLY A 272 9.96 16.28 -12.81
C GLY A 272 10.19 14.77 -12.72
N GLY A 273 10.93 14.23 -13.68
CA GLY A 273 11.15 12.78 -13.86
C GLY A 273 10.12 12.11 -14.79
N LYS A 274 10.03 10.77 -14.71
CA LYS A 274 9.22 9.96 -15.64
C LYS A 274 7.85 9.63 -15.08
N TRP A 275 6.81 9.83 -15.90
CA TRP A 275 5.50 9.26 -15.65
C TRP A 275 5.55 7.74 -15.81
N SER A 276 5.51 7.03 -14.68
CA SER A 276 5.73 5.58 -14.57
C SER A 276 4.46 4.80 -14.26
N ILE A 277 3.27 5.36 -14.57
CA ILE A 277 2.00 4.68 -14.36
C ILE A 277 1.74 3.70 -15.52
N PRO A 278 1.63 2.37 -15.25
CA PRO A 278 1.34 1.40 -16.29
C PRO A 278 -0.01 1.66 -16.96
N LYS A 279 -0.03 1.71 -18.30
CA LYS A 279 -1.24 1.85 -19.13
C LYS A 279 -1.89 0.50 -19.50
N GLY A 280 -1.22 -0.60 -19.18
CA GLY A 280 -1.66 -1.95 -19.51
C GLY A 280 -0.61 -2.98 -19.07
N GLY A 281 -0.83 -4.23 -19.45
CA GLY A 281 0.15 -5.29 -19.31
C GLY A 281 -0.49 -6.64 -19.60
N GLU A 282 0.34 -7.58 -20.06
CA GLU A 282 -0.12 -8.91 -20.42
C GLU A 282 -0.47 -9.73 -19.17
N ILE A 283 -1.45 -10.62 -19.34
CA ILE A 283 -1.78 -11.66 -18.37
C ILE A 283 -0.95 -12.88 -18.77
N ASP A 284 0.20 -13.03 -18.14
CA ASP A 284 1.05 -14.20 -18.32
C ASP A 284 0.87 -15.18 -17.15
N TRP A 285 1.40 -16.39 -17.30
CA TRP A 285 1.35 -17.39 -16.24
C TRP A 285 2.11 -16.94 -14.98
N LYS A 286 3.15 -16.11 -15.15
CA LYS A 286 3.95 -15.55 -14.04
C LYS A 286 3.09 -14.66 -13.15
N LEU A 287 2.26 -13.79 -13.74
CA LEU A 287 1.30 -12.98 -13.00
C LEU A 287 0.37 -13.82 -12.14
N VAL A 288 -0.25 -14.84 -12.73
CA VAL A 288 -1.25 -15.68 -12.06
C VAL A 288 -0.58 -16.54 -10.98
N ALA A 289 0.53 -17.20 -11.30
CA ALA A 289 1.28 -18.01 -10.34
C ALA A 289 1.83 -17.15 -9.19
N GLY A 290 2.39 -15.97 -9.50
CA GLY A 290 2.89 -15.03 -8.50
C GLY A 290 1.80 -14.50 -7.58
N ALA A 291 0.64 -14.14 -8.14
CA ALA A 291 -0.52 -13.73 -7.37
C ALA A 291 -1.03 -14.88 -6.48
N ALA A 292 -1.11 -16.11 -7.01
CA ALA A 292 -1.50 -17.27 -6.23
C ALA A 292 -0.57 -17.51 -5.03
N VAL A 293 0.74 -17.52 -5.26
CA VAL A 293 1.79 -17.68 -4.22
C VAL A 293 1.73 -16.55 -3.18
N PHE A 294 1.55 -15.30 -3.63
CA PHE A 294 1.35 -14.16 -2.74
C PHE A 294 0.12 -14.35 -1.86
N GLY A 295 -1.01 -14.78 -2.45
CA GLY A 295 -2.24 -15.01 -1.70
C GLY A 295 -2.12 -16.15 -0.69
N ILE A 296 -1.36 -17.22 -0.98
CA ILE A 296 -1.06 -18.27 0.01
C ILE A 296 -0.28 -17.67 1.19
N GLY A 297 0.83 -16.98 0.93
CA GLY A 297 1.62 -16.37 2.00
C GLY A 297 0.83 -15.34 2.83
N TRP A 298 0.01 -14.54 2.16
CA TRP A 298 -0.85 -13.56 2.81
C TRP A 298 -1.99 -14.21 3.60
N GLY A 299 -2.63 -15.26 3.11
CA GLY A 299 -3.66 -16.01 3.83
C GLY A 299 -3.13 -16.80 5.04
N LEU A 300 -1.85 -17.21 5.01
CA LEU A 300 -1.17 -17.87 6.12
C LEU A 300 -0.92 -16.94 7.31
N ALA A 301 -0.63 -15.65 7.06
CA ALA A 301 -0.21 -14.74 8.11
C ALA A 301 -1.09 -13.52 8.32
N GLY A 302 -1.95 -13.16 7.36
CA GLY A 302 -2.69 -11.91 7.37
C GLY A 302 -1.82 -10.66 7.20
N VAL A 303 -0.55 -10.81 6.80
CA VAL A 303 0.40 -9.69 6.71
C VAL A 303 0.78 -9.41 5.25
N CYS A 304 0.62 -8.15 4.84
CA CYS A 304 1.13 -7.61 3.58
C CYS A 304 2.41 -6.80 3.82
N PRO A 305 3.24 -6.54 2.78
CA PRO A 305 4.49 -5.78 2.94
C PRO A 305 4.32 -4.39 3.57
N GLY A 306 3.21 -3.69 3.29
CA GLY A 306 2.88 -2.41 3.93
C GLY A 306 2.68 -2.54 5.44
N PRO A 307 1.64 -3.26 5.90
CA PRO A 307 1.47 -3.63 7.30
C PRO A 307 2.73 -4.17 7.99
N GLY A 308 3.53 -4.99 7.30
CA GLY A 308 4.79 -5.53 7.82
C GLY A 308 5.81 -4.44 8.16
N LEU A 309 6.02 -3.46 7.27
CA LEU A 309 6.91 -2.32 7.52
C LEU A 309 6.39 -1.42 8.64
N VAL A 310 5.08 -1.17 8.69
CA VAL A 310 4.46 -0.36 9.74
C VAL A 310 4.59 -1.06 11.10
N ASN A 311 4.33 -2.36 11.16
CA ASN A 311 4.47 -3.15 12.39
C ASN A 311 5.93 -3.24 12.84
N PHE A 312 6.88 -3.33 11.92
CA PHE A 312 8.30 -3.23 12.25
C PHE A 312 8.64 -1.85 12.87
N GLY A 313 8.14 -0.76 12.29
CA GLY A 313 8.27 0.58 12.87
C GLY A 313 7.71 0.69 14.29
N ARG A 314 6.53 0.10 14.53
CA ARG A 314 5.92 0.02 15.87
C ARG A 314 6.80 -0.78 16.84
N ALA A 315 7.34 -1.91 16.38
CA ALA A 315 8.19 -2.81 17.17
C ALA A 315 9.53 -2.16 17.58
N LEU A 316 10.07 -1.24 16.76
CA LEU A 316 11.30 -0.51 17.08
C LEU A 316 11.16 0.40 18.30
N VAL A 317 9.96 0.94 18.53
CA VAL A 317 9.69 1.86 19.64
C VAL A 317 9.13 1.12 20.84
N HIS A 318 8.28 0.12 20.60
CA HIS A 318 7.63 -0.66 21.64
C HIS A 318 7.71 -2.15 21.34
N ASN A 319 8.09 -2.93 22.36
CA ASN A 319 8.01 -4.39 22.41
C ASN A 319 9.09 -5.13 21.60
N GLU A 320 10.28 -5.26 22.20
CA GLU A 320 11.45 -5.93 21.61
C GLU A 320 11.18 -7.39 21.20
N ALA A 321 10.24 -8.07 21.86
CA ALA A 321 9.92 -9.46 21.55
C ALA A 321 9.38 -9.60 20.11
N GLN A 322 8.53 -8.68 19.65
CA GLN A 322 7.94 -8.66 18.32
C GLN A 322 8.88 -8.07 17.26
N LEU A 323 9.95 -7.38 17.67
CA LEU A 323 10.97 -6.89 16.75
C LEU A 323 11.61 -8.06 16.02
N SER A 324 11.97 -9.13 16.73
CA SER A 324 12.54 -10.34 16.13
C SER A 324 11.61 -10.98 15.09
N SER A 325 10.30 -11.04 15.38
CA SER A 325 9.31 -11.69 14.53
C SER A 325 9.05 -10.86 13.27
N THR A 326 8.86 -9.55 13.43
CA THR A 326 8.64 -8.63 12.30
C THR A 326 9.89 -8.49 11.42
N ALA A 327 11.09 -8.45 12.03
CA ALA A 327 12.36 -8.48 11.31
C ALA A 327 12.55 -9.77 10.53
N LEU A 328 12.29 -10.93 11.14
CA LEU A 328 12.35 -12.23 10.46
C LEU A 328 11.40 -12.27 9.26
N TRP A 329 10.16 -11.81 9.44
CA TRP A 329 9.17 -11.79 8.37
C TRP A 329 9.63 -10.89 7.21
N LEU A 330 10.12 -9.68 7.50
CA LEU A 330 10.65 -8.77 6.48
C LEU A 330 11.89 -9.32 5.78
N ALA A 331 12.80 -9.96 6.52
CA ALA A 331 13.96 -10.62 5.96
C ALA A 331 13.52 -11.74 5.00
N ALA A 332 12.55 -12.57 5.40
CA ALA A 332 12.00 -13.61 4.54
C ALA A 332 11.34 -13.04 3.28
N VAL A 333 10.59 -11.93 3.38
CA VAL A 333 10.04 -11.21 2.21
C VAL A 333 11.14 -10.73 1.28
N ALA A 334 12.21 -10.14 1.82
CA ALA A 334 13.33 -9.69 1.01
C ALA A 334 14.03 -10.86 0.32
N THR A 335 14.31 -11.96 1.04
CA THR A 335 14.91 -13.17 0.48
C THR A 335 14.05 -13.78 -0.63
N GLY A 336 12.74 -13.94 -0.40
CA GLY A 336 11.83 -14.49 -1.41
C GLY A 336 11.75 -13.61 -2.67
N GLY A 337 11.79 -12.29 -2.51
CA GLY A 337 11.76 -11.35 -3.63
C GLY A 337 13.08 -11.20 -4.40
N LEU A 338 14.21 -11.60 -3.83
CA LEU A 338 15.53 -11.55 -4.47
C LEU A 338 15.87 -12.81 -5.29
N LEU A 339 15.19 -13.93 -5.02
CA LEU A 339 15.42 -15.20 -5.72
C LEU A 339 14.83 -15.24 -7.15
N VAL A 340 14.06 -14.23 -7.55
CA VAL A 340 13.35 -14.14 -8.85
C VAL A 340 13.48 -12.75 -9.48
#